data_AF-A0A7G9S8H7-F1
#
_entry.id   AF-A0A7G9S8H7-F1
#
_cell.length_a   1.000
_cell.length_b   1.000
_cell.length_c   1.000
_cell.angle_alpha   90.00
_cell.angle_beta   90.00
_cell.angle_gamma   90.00
#
_symmetry.space_group_name_H-M   'P 1'
#
loop_
_entity.id
_entity.type
_entity.pdbx_description
1 polymer ?
#
loop_
_entity_poly.entity_id
_entity_poly.type
_entity_poly.pdbx_seq_one_letter_code
_entity_poly.pdbx_strand_id
1 'polypeptide(L)'
;MNKAYDKLMREVCVGLGFCGTVIDGVPTKVEMYLPEQGPVRAEQFVDAVLRAEGWDPSSATAQGYRRSIRNAFVKHMGSDEVDAGSLRQGI
;
A
#
# COMPACT_ATOMS: atom_id res chain seq x y z
N MET A 1 -11.43 11.14 -6.31
CA MET A 1 -10.68 11.03 -5.04
C MET A 1 -11.38 10.01 -4.14
N ASN A 2 -10.73 8.89 -3.83
CA ASN A 2 -11.33 7.82 -3.03
C ASN A 2 -11.06 8.04 -1.53
N LYS A 3 -12.08 8.49 -0.80
CA LYS A 3 -12.00 8.75 0.65
C LYS A 3 -11.58 7.53 1.47
N ALA A 4 -11.87 6.32 1.01
CA ALA A 4 -11.42 5.08 1.66
C ALA A 4 -9.91 4.90 1.50
N TYR A 5 -9.40 5.13 0.29
CA TYR A 5 -7.98 5.04 0.00
C TYR A 5 -7.17 6.13 0.73
N ASP A 6 -7.69 7.35 0.83
CA ASP A 6 -7.02 8.42 1.57
C ASP A 6 -6.90 8.07 3.08
N LYS A 7 -7.95 7.47 3.66
CA LYS A 7 -7.91 6.98 5.05
C LYS A 7 -6.95 5.81 5.22
N LEU A 8 -6.93 4.88 4.26
CA LEU A 8 -5.97 3.79 4.23
C LEU A 8 -4.53 4.32 4.22
N MET A 9 -4.20 5.20 3.28
CA MET A 9 -2.87 5.76 3.15
C MET A 9 -2.48 6.59 4.37
N ARG A 10 -3.42 7.29 5.02
CA ARG A 10 -3.17 7.95 6.30
C ARG A 10 -2.81 6.97 7.41
N GLU A 11 -3.52 5.85 7.55
CA GLU A 11 -3.20 4.83 8.56
C GLU A 11 -1.87 4.14 8.26
N VAL A 12 -1.60 3.81 6.99
CA VAL A 12 -0.35 3.16 6.58
C VAL A 12 0.85 4.09 6.75
N CYS A 13 0.76 5.35 6.33
CA CYS A 13 1.85 6.32 6.47
C CYS A 13 2.00 6.84 7.91
N VAL A 14 0.97 7.47 8.47
CA VAL A 14 1.07 8.13 9.79
C VAL A 14 0.95 7.13 10.93
N GLY A 15 0.11 6.10 10.78
CA GLY A 15 -0.14 5.12 11.83
C GLY A 15 0.90 4.00 11.90
N LEU A 16 1.33 3.49 10.74
CA LEU A 16 2.27 2.36 10.66
C LEU A 16 3.69 2.77 10.23
N GLY A 17 3.89 4.01 9.78
CA GLY A 17 5.21 4.53 9.40
C GLY A 17 5.65 4.20 7.97
N PHE A 18 4.73 3.78 7.08
CA PHE A 18 5.03 3.46 5.69
C PHE A 18 4.47 4.54 4.73
N CYS A 19 5.26 5.58 4.47
CA CYS A 19 4.91 6.73 3.65
C CYS A 19 5.49 6.68 2.22
N GLY A 20 6.36 5.72 1.94
CA GLY A 20 7.25 5.72 0.80
C GLY A 20 8.62 6.32 1.15
N THR A 21 9.59 6.10 0.28
CA THR A 21 10.96 6.59 0.45
C THR A 21 11.46 7.26 -0.84
N VAL A 22 12.76 7.52 -0.93
CA VAL A 22 13.42 7.92 -2.17
C VAL A 22 14.37 6.79 -2.58
N ILE A 23 14.10 6.17 -3.74
CA ILE A 23 14.95 5.13 -4.32
C ILE A 23 15.56 5.70 -5.60
N ASP A 24 16.90 5.69 -5.69
CA ASP A 24 17.65 6.21 -6.84
C ASP A 24 17.24 7.65 -7.25
N GLY A 25 16.96 8.50 -6.26
CA GLY A 25 16.54 9.90 -6.47
C GLY A 25 15.07 10.08 -6.84
N VAL A 26 14.28 8.99 -6.91
CA VAL A 26 12.85 9.04 -7.24
C VAL A 26 12.03 8.81 -5.97
N PRO A 27 11.14 9.75 -5.59
CA PRO A 27 10.15 9.52 -4.55
C PRO A 27 9.19 8.41 -4.97
N THR A 28 9.15 7.35 -4.17
CA THR A 28 8.33 6.16 -4.44
C THR A 28 6.95 6.29 -3.81
N LYS A 29 5.95 5.76 -4.51
CA LYS A 29 4.56 5.71 -4.05
C LYS A 29 4.02 4.30 -4.20
N VAL A 30 3.03 3.93 -3.39
CA VAL A 30 2.44 2.59 -3.41
C VAL A 30 1.85 2.27 -4.78
N GLU A 31 1.21 3.25 -5.41
CA GLU A 31 0.55 3.13 -6.71
C GLU A 31 1.52 2.84 -7.87
N MET A 32 2.82 3.06 -7.70
CA MET A 32 3.85 2.71 -8.68
C MET A 32 4.08 1.19 -8.77
N TYR A 33 3.71 0.44 -7.74
CA TYR A 33 3.91 -1.00 -7.62
C TYR A 33 2.61 -1.81 -7.73
N LEU A 34 1.51 -1.14 -8.09
CA LEU A 34 0.21 -1.74 -8.32
C LEU A 34 -0.13 -1.75 -9.81
N PRO A 35 -0.94 -2.72 -10.29
CA PRO A 35 -1.45 -2.68 -11.65
C PRO A 35 -2.26 -1.40 -11.90
N GLU A 36 -2.33 -0.96 -13.15
CA GLU A 36 -3.15 0.21 -13.53
C GLU A 36 -4.65 -0.11 -13.51
N GLN A 37 -5.01 -1.36 -13.77
CA GLN A 37 -6.38 -1.83 -13.92
C GLN A 37 -6.54 -3.27 -13.42
N GLY A 38 -7.77 -3.64 -13.08
CA GLY A 38 -8.12 -4.99 -12.62
C GLY A 38 -8.01 -5.16 -11.10
N PRO A 39 -8.22 -6.39 -10.59
CA PRO A 39 -8.27 -6.64 -9.16
C PRO A 39 -6.90 -6.52 -8.50
N VAL A 40 -6.88 -5.94 -7.31
CA VAL A 40 -5.74 -5.87 -6.39
C VAL A 40 -6.14 -6.52 -5.08
N ARG A 41 -5.43 -7.59 -4.72
CA ARG A 41 -5.56 -8.26 -3.43
C ARG A 41 -4.79 -7.52 -2.34
N ALA A 42 -5.25 -7.65 -1.10
CA ALA A 42 -4.60 -7.06 0.06
C ALA A 42 -3.12 -7.45 0.17
N GLU A 43 -2.74 -8.68 -0.18
CA GLU A 43 -1.33 -9.12 -0.19
C GLU A 43 -0.49 -8.40 -1.24
N GLN A 44 -1.06 -8.09 -2.42
CA GLN A 44 -0.36 -7.32 -3.45
C GLN A 44 -0.17 -5.88 -3.00
N PHE A 45 -1.17 -5.31 -2.29
CA PHE A 45 -1.04 -4.01 -1.66
C PHE A 45 0.05 -3.99 -0.57
N VAL A 46 0.13 -5.04 0.26
CA VAL A 46 1.19 -5.18 1.27
C VAL A 46 2.57 -5.16 0.62
N ASP A 47 2.76 -5.95 -0.44
CA ASP A 47 4.02 -5.97 -1.18
C ASP A 47 4.34 -4.61 -1.80
N ALA A 48 3.34 -3.91 -2.34
CA ALA A 48 3.50 -2.58 -2.92
C ALA A 48 3.92 -1.54 -1.87
N VAL A 49 3.34 -1.57 -0.66
CA VAL A 49 3.75 -0.70 0.46
C VAL A 49 5.20 -0.96 0.85
N LEU A 50 5.60 -2.22 1.00
CA LEU A 50 6.95 -2.60 1.38
C LEU A 50 7.98 -2.21 0.31
N ARG A 51 7.66 -2.43 -0.97
CA ARG A 51 8.51 -1.99 -2.09
C ARG A 51 8.62 -0.47 -2.18
N ALA A 52 7.53 0.25 -1.93
CA ALA A 52 7.56 1.71 -1.88
C ALA A 52 8.46 2.24 -0.77
N GLU A 53 8.74 1.45 0.26
CA GLU A 53 9.67 1.77 1.35
C GLU A 53 11.09 1.27 1.12
N GLY A 54 11.36 0.72 -0.08
CA GLY A 54 12.67 0.17 -0.44
C GLY A 54 12.98 -1.16 0.25
N TRP A 55 11.97 -1.83 0.81
CA TRP A 55 12.14 -3.10 1.49
C TRP A 55 11.86 -4.27 0.56
N ASP A 56 12.62 -5.35 0.74
CA ASP A 56 12.29 -6.66 0.19
C ASP A 56 11.09 -7.25 0.95
N PRO A 57 9.93 -7.49 0.30
CA PRO A 57 8.75 -8.06 0.95
C PRO A 57 8.96 -9.44 1.57
N SER A 58 10.00 -10.17 1.15
CA SER A 58 10.36 -11.49 1.67
C SER A 58 11.26 -11.45 2.91
N SER A 59 11.85 -10.28 3.23
CA SER A 59 12.73 -10.13 4.38
C SER A 59 12.02 -10.37 5.72
N ALA A 60 12.73 -10.89 6.71
CA ALA A 60 12.18 -11.17 8.05
C ALA A 60 11.55 -9.92 8.70
N THR A 61 12.19 -8.75 8.53
CA THR A 61 11.67 -7.47 9.00
C THR A 61 10.33 -7.15 8.33
N ALA A 62 10.25 -7.24 6.99
CA ALA A 62 9.02 -6.99 6.25
C ALA A 62 7.88 -7.93 6.66
N GLN A 63 8.18 -9.21 6.88
CA GLN A 63 7.20 -10.22 7.33
C GLN A 63 6.51 -9.82 8.64
N GLY A 64 7.21 -9.13 9.55
CA GLY A 64 6.66 -8.64 10.82
C GLY A 64 5.53 -7.62 10.67
N TYR A 65 5.47 -6.88 9.56
CA TYR A 65 4.49 -5.80 9.35
C TYR A 65 3.34 -6.16 8.42
N ARG A 66 3.47 -7.25 7.65
CA ARG A 66 2.49 -7.66 6.62
C ARG A 66 1.06 -7.72 7.17
N ARG A 67 0.88 -8.34 8.34
CA ARG A 67 -0.44 -8.48 8.96
C ARG A 67 -1.07 -7.12 9.28
N SER A 68 -0.29 -6.16 9.80
CA SER A 68 -0.80 -4.83 10.14
C SER A 68 -1.21 -4.05 8.90
N ILE A 69 -0.38 -4.07 7.85
CA ILE A 69 -0.67 -3.40 6.58
C ILE A 69 -1.91 -4.02 5.91
N ARG A 70 -2.00 -5.36 5.88
CA ARG A 70 -3.15 -6.09 5.35
C ARG A 70 -4.44 -5.75 6.11
N ASN A 71 -4.38 -5.70 7.43
CA ASN A 71 -5.54 -5.37 8.26
C ASN A 71 -6.02 -3.94 8.01
N ALA A 72 -5.10 -2.98 7.85
CA ALA A 72 -5.45 -1.61 7.49
C ALA A 72 -6.16 -1.57 6.12
N PHE A 73 -5.65 -2.31 5.13
CA PHE A 73 -6.29 -2.44 3.81
C PHE A 73 -7.74 -2.91 3.93
N VAL A 74 -7.97 -4.08 4.54
CA VAL A 74 -9.31 -4.65 4.67
C VAL A 74 -10.24 -3.74 5.47
N LYS A 75 -9.74 -3.12 6.54
CA LYS A 75 -10.50 -2.19 7.38
C LYS A 75 -11.03 -0.99 6.61
N HIS A 76 -10.23 -0.38 5.74
CA HIS A 76 -10.62 0.85 5.04
C HIS A 76 -11.27 0.58 3.69
N MET A 77 -10.83 -0.46 2.97
CA MET A 77 -11.37 -0.81 1.67
C MET A 77 -12.62 -1.70 1.76
N GLY A 78 -12.87 -2.31 2.92
CA GLY A 78 -14.04 -3.15 3.19
C GLY A 78 -13.98 -4.55 2.56
N SER A 79 -12.89 -4.89 1.88
CA SER A 79 -12.68 -6.15 1.18
C SER A 79 -11.19 -6.50 1.16
N ASP A 80 -10.85 -7.78 0.98
CA ASP A 80 -9.48 -8.25 0.73
C ASP A 80 -9.07 -8.19 -0.75
N GLU A 81 -10.00 -7.79 -1.63
CA GLU A 81 -9.79 -7.52 -3.05
C GLU A 81 -10.61 -6.31 -3.49
N VAL A 82 -10.00 -5.39 -4.24
CA VAL A 82 -10.65 -4.21 -4.83
C VAL A 82 -10.16 -3.97 -6.24
N ASP A 83 -10.89 -3.16 -7.02
CA ASP A 83 -10.38 -2.69 -8.31
C ASP A 83 -9.23 -1.69 -8.13
N ALA A 84 -8.19 -1.80 -8.97
CA ALA A 84 -6.99 -0.95 -8.94
C ALA A 84 -7.31 0.54 -9.04
N GLY A 85 -8.36 0.93 -9.76
CA GLY A 85 -8.82 2.32 -9.84
C GLY A 85 -9.29 2.89 -8.52
N SER A 86 -9.64 2.02 -7.55
CA SER A 86 -9.98 2.42 -6.18
C SER A 86 -8.75 2.81 -5.35
N LEU A 87 -7.53 2.44 -5.78
CA LEU A 87 -6.28 2.66 -5.06
C LEU A 87 -5.45 3.81 -5.66
N ARG A 88 -6.13 4.87 -6.09
CA ARG A 88 -5.50 6.05 -6.69
C ARG A 88 -5.96 7.31 -5.95
N GLN A 89 -5.00 8.11 -5.50
CA GLN A 89 -5.29 9.47 -5.07
C GLN A 89 -5.69 10.29 -6.31
N GLY A 90 -6.72 11.14 -6.16
CA GLY A 90 -7.10 12.05 -7.23
C GLY A 90 -6.03 13.13 -7.37
N ILE A 91 -5.53 13.33 -8.59
CA ILE A 91 -4.64 14.45 -8.95
C ILE A 91 -5.45 15.74 -8.94
#